data_AF-A0A1U7GSQ6-F1
#
_entry.id   AF-A0A1U7GSQ6-F1
#
_cell.length_a   1.000
_cell.length_b   1.000
_cell.length_c   1.000
_cell.angle_alpha   90.00
_cell.angle_beta   90.00
_cell.angle_gamma   90.00
#
_symmetry.space_group_name_H-M   'P 1'
#
loop_
_entity.id
_entity.type
_entity.pdbx_description
1 polymer ?
#
loop_
_entity_poly.entity_id
_entity_poly.type
_entity_poly.pdbx_seq_one_letter_code
_entity_poly.pdbx_strand_id
1 'polypeptide(L)' 'MVDKIAHNLLSKFKTKPRSKACIMVEPRQPITTVNFIDEYCQIYENIFPEVRSFEAFKYLHMGMVSDIKRKTLPSENNC' A
#
# COMPACT_ATOMS: atom_id res chain seq x y z
N MET A 1 -28.16 -12.51 18.43
CA MET A 1 -28.20 -11.01 18.53
C MET A 1 -26.86 -10.37 18.15
N VAL A 2 -25.77 -11.13 17.98
CA VAL A 2 -24.47 -10.65 17.50
C VAL A 2 -24.34 -10.63 15.96
N ASP A 3 -25.14 -11.42 15.24
CA ASP A 3 -25.00 -11.58 13.79
C ASP A 3 -25.47 -10.35 12.97
N LYS A 4 -26.35 -9.51 13.53
CA LYS A 4 -26.84 -8.31 12.84
C LYS A 4 -25.84 -7.15 12.84
N ILE A 5 -24.86 -7.17 13.75
CA ILE A 5 -23.83 -6.12 13.82
C ILE A 5 -22.77 -6.36 12.73
N ALA A 6 -22.41 -7.61 12.46
CA ALA A 6 -21.42 -7.97 11.44
C ALA A 6 -21.88 -7.60 10.02
N HIS A 7 -23.15 -7.81 9.69
CA HIS A 7 -23.69 -7.47 8.37
C HIS A 7 -23.65 -5.96 8.04
N ASN A 8 -23.56 -5.08 9.04
CA ASN A 8 -23.52 -3.63 8.84
C ASN A 8 -22.09 -3.06 8.77
N LEU A 9 -21.07 -3.86 9.13
CA LEU A 9 -19.67 -3.49 8.99
C LEU A 9 -19.09 -3.92 7.64
N LEU A 10 -19.55 -5.04 7.08
CA LEU A 10 -19.14 -5.49 5.73
C LEU A 10 -19.78 -4.68 4.59
N SER A 11 -20.90 -3.99 4.83
CA SER A 11 -21.55 -3.15 3.81
C SER A 11 -20.85 -1.81 3.59
N LYS A 12 -19.98 -1.38 4.53
CA LYS A 12 -19.20 -0.13 4.43
C LYS A 12 -17.91 -0.29 3.61
N PHE A 13 -17.49 -1.52 3.33
CA PHE A 13 -16.37 -1.83 2.43
C PHE A 13 -16.84 -2.11 0.99
N LYS A 14 -17.93 -1.46 0.55
CA LYS A 14 -18.26 -1.41 -0.87
C LYS A 14 -17.24 -0.51 -1.57
N THR A 15 -16.25 -1.14 -2.20
CA THR A 15 -15.36 -0.49 -3.15
C THR A 15 -16.20 0.23 -4.21
N LYS A 16 -15.87 1.51 -4.43
CA LYS A 16 -16.58 2.40 -5.33
C LYS A 16 -16.46 1.88 -6.77
N PRO A 17 -17.56 1.69 -7.51
CA PRO A 17 -17.46 1.37 -8.93
C PRO A 17 -16.89 2.58 -9.65
N ARG A 18 -15.69 2.44 -10.21
CA ARG A 18 -15.03 3.49 -10.98
C ARG A 18 -15.59 3.52 -12.40
N SER A 19 -16.70 4.22 -12.57
CA SER A 19 -17.24 4.56 -13.89
C SER A 19 -16.53 5.80 -14.46
N LYS A 20 -15.65 5.66 -15.46
CA LYS A 20 -15.35 6.72 -16.44
C LYS A 20 -14.91 6.11 -17.76
N ALA A 21 -15.75 6.26 -18.79
CA ALA A 21 -15.46 5.86 -20.17
C ALA A 21 -14.42 6.79 -20.81
N CYS A 22 -13.22 6.27 -21.08
CA CYS A 22 -12.23 6.72 -22.07
C CYS A 22 -11.10 5.67 -22.05
N ILE A 23 -10.82 5.02 -23.19
CA ILE A 23 -9.94 3.84 -23.39
C ILE A 23 -9.68 3.05 -22.08
N MET A 24 -10.62 2.16 -21.76
CA MET A 24 -10.59 1.36 -20.52
C MET A 24 -9.48 0.31 -20.60
N VAL A 25 -8.25 0.70 -20.26
CA VAL A 25 -7.25 -0.26 -19.81
C VAL A 25 -7.68 -0.67 -18.41
N GLU A 26 -7.99 -1.95 -18.23
CA GLU A 26 -8.32 -2.51 -16.92
C GLU A 26 -7.23 -2.11 -15.91
N PRO A 27 -7.59 -1.57 -14.73
CA PRO A 27 -6.61 -1.29 -13.68
C PRO A 27 -5.86 -2.60 -13.37
N ARG A 28 -4.55 -2.58 -13.60
CA ARG A 28 -3.69 -3.72 -13.24
C ARG A 28 -3.89 -4.07 -11.77
N GLN A 29 -3.89 -5.36 -11.43
CA GLN A 29 -3.89 -5.78 -10.04
C GLN A 29 -2.55 -5.38 -9.37
N PRO A 30 -2.56 -4.82 -8.16
CA PRO A 30 -1.32 -4.44 -7.47
C PRO A 30 -0.48 -5.68 -7.16
N ILE A 31 0.83 -5.59 -7.38
CA ILE A 31 1.76 -6.67 -7.05
C ILE A 31 1.86 -6.85 -5.52
N THR A 32 1.71 -8.09 -5.05
CA THR A 32 1.91 -8.50 -3.64
C THR A 32 3.37 -8.31 -3.24
N THR A 33 3.63 -7.78 -2.04
CA THR A 33 5.00 -7.62 -1.52
C THR A 33 5.21 -8.52 -0.29
N VAL A 34 5.54 -7.95 0.86
CA VAL A 34 5.67 -8.68 2.12
C VAL A 34 4.37 -8.49 2.89
N ASN A 35 3.78 -9.57 3.42
CA ASN A 35 2.45 -9.57 4.02
C ASN A 35 2.21 -8.43 5.02
N PHE A 36 3.18 -8.14 5.91
CA PHE A 36 3.00 -7.06 6.89
C PHE A 36 2.89 -5.66 6.24
N ILE A 37 3.60 -5.43 5.12
CA ILE A 37 3.52 -4.18 4.35
C ILE A 37 2.19 -4.14 3.61
N ASP A 38 1.79 -5.25 3.01
CA ASP A 38 0.52 -5.36 2.29
C ASP A 38 -0.67 -5.05 3.19
N GLU A 39 -0.73 -5.68 4.37
CA GLU A 39 -1.78 -5.46 5.38
C GLU A 39 -1.81 -4.01 5.86
N TYR A 40 -0.65 -3.41 6.13
CA TYR A 40 -0.56 -2.02 6.56
C TYR A 40 -0.98 -1.05 5.44
N CYS A 41 -0.47 -1.25 4.22
CA CYS A 41 -0.73 -0.37 3.09
C CYS A 41 -2.18 -0.47 2.60
N GLN A 42 -2.88 -1.60 2.80
CA GLN A 42 -4.25 -1.78 2.34
C GLN A 42 -5.24 -0.73 2.90
N ILE A 43 -4.98 -0.21 4.09
CA ILE A 43 -5.78 0.87 4.71
C ILE A 43 -5.72 2.16 3.86
N TYR A 44 -4.63 2.36 3.12
CA TYR A 44 -4.35 3.56 2.32
C TYR A 44 -4.71 3.41 0.84
N GLU A 45 -5.20 2.24 0.40
CA GLU A 45 -5.51 1.94 -1.01
C GLU A 45 -6.45 3.00 -1.63
N ASN A 46 -7.48 3.41 -0.87
CA ASN A 46 -8.47 4.37 -1.33
C ASN A 46 -7.96 5.80 -1.54
N ILE A 47 -6.76 6.11 -1.04
CA ILE A 47 -6.13 7.44 -1.21
C ILE A 47 -5.53 7.57 -2.62
N PHE A 48 -5.07 6.45 -3.20
CA PHE A 48 -4.38 6.47 -4.47
C PHE A 48 -5.37 6.23 -5.62
N PRO A 49 -5.55 7.21 -6.52
CA PRO A 49 -6.39 6.98 -7.68
C PRO A 49 -5.72 6.06 -8.70
N GLU A 50 -4.39 5.91 -8.68
CA GLU A 50 -3.65 5.07 -9.62
C GLU A 50 -3.01 3.89 -8.89
N VAL A 51 -3.12 2.69 -9.48
CA VAL A 51 -2.52 1.48 -8.91
C VAL A 51 -1.00 1.60 -8.84
N ARG A 52 -0.36 2.23 -9.84
CA ARG A 52 1.09 2.44 -9.86
C ARG A 52 1.57 3.29 -8.67
N SER A 53 0.82 4.31 -8.28
CA SER A 53 1.16 5.14 -7.12
C SER A 53 1.06 4.35 -5.82
N PHE A 54 0.06 3.48 -5.71
CA PHE A 54 -0.10 2.57 -4.58
C PHE A 54 1.04 1.55 -4.50
N GLU A 55 1.44 0.94 -5.63
CA GLU A 55 2.60 0.04 -5.69
C GLU A 55 3.90 0.75 -5.28
N ALA A 56 4.14 1.97 -5.78
CA ALA A 56 5.32 2.76 -5.40
C ALA A 56 5.34 3.06 -3.88
N PHE A 57 4.18 3.34 -3.28
CA PHE A 57 4.06 3.53 -1.84
C PHE A 57 4.43 2.27 -1.04
N LYS A 58 4.03 1.09 -1.50
CA LYS A 58 4.43 -0.19 -0.89
C LYS A 58 5.93 -0.44 -0.99
N TYR A 59 6.53 -0.19 -2.16
CA TYR A 59 7.98 -0.32 -2.34
C TYR A 59 8.78 0.67 -1.49
N LEU A 60 8.24 1.87 -1.23
CA LEU A 60 8.86 2.83 -0.33
C LEU A 60 8.94 2.27 1.11
N HIS A 61 7.85 1.70 1.61
CA HIS A 61 7.83 1.06 2.94
C HIS A 61 8.78 -0.13 3.01
N MET A 62 8.84 -0.93 1.94
CA MET A 62 9.79 -2.04 1.83
C MET A 62 11.24 -1.54 1.93
N GLY A 63 11.57 -0.44 1.25
CA GLY A 63 12.88 0.21 1.34
C GLY A 63 13.21 0.72 2.74
N MET A 64 12.23 1.29 3.44
CA MET A 64 12.41 1.79 4.82
C MET A 64 12.65 0.67 5.83
N VAL A 65 11.97 -0.47 5.67
CA VAL A 65 12.07 -1.61 6.59
C VAL A 65 13.25 -2.52 6.25
N SER A 66 13.73 -2.49 4.99
CA SER A 66 14.91 -3.26 4.62
C SER A 66 16.14 -2.84 5.42
N ASP A 67 16.87 -3.82 5.94
CA ASP A 67 18.15 -3.63 6.61
C ASP A 67 19.23 -3.22 5.61
N ILE A 68 19.24 -1.94 5.25
CA ILE A 68 20.25 -1.37 4.37
C ILE A 68 21.48 -1.02 5.21
N LYS A 69 22.62 -1.62 4.86
CA LYS A 69 23.92 -1.27 5.45
C LYS A 69 24.24 0.19 5.15
N ARG A 70 23.98 1.08 6.10
CA ARG A 70 24.32 2.49 5.99
C ARG A 70 25.84 2.64 6.00
N LYS A 71 26.38 3.42 5.06
CA LYS A 71 27.76 3.88 5.14
C LYS A 71 27.82 4.87 6.30
N THR A 72 28.58 4.53 7.33
CA THR A 72 28.93 5.49 8.39
C THR A 72 29.95 6.46 7.82
N LEU A 73 29.85 7.74 8.20
CA LEU A 73 30.92 8.68 7.92
C LEU A 73 32.21 8.11 8.55
N PRO A 74 33.33 8.06 7.82
CA PRO A 74 34.60 7.75 8.45
C PRO A 74 34.84 8.77 9.55
N SER A 75 35.19 8.30 10.74
CA SER A 75 35.67 9.17 11.81
C SER A 75 36.85 9.96 11.26
N GLU A 76 36.80 11.29 11.30
CA GLU A 76 37.98 12.12 11.01
C GLU A 76 38.90 12.09 12.24
N ASN A 77 39.49 10.92 12.52
CA ASN A 77 40.64 10.83 13.41
C ASN A 77 41.90 10.95 12.55
N ASN A 78 42.18 12.19 12.16
CA ASN A 78 43.51 12.64 11.77
C ASN A 78 44.33 12.76 13.07
N CYS A 79 45.07 11.71 13.41
CA CYS A 79 46.20 11.77 14.33
C CYS A 79 47.41 11.19 13.62
#